data_AF-A0A8E2QWQ9-F1
#
_entry.id   AF-A0A8E2QWQ9-F1
#
_cell.length_a   1.000
_cell.length_b   1.000
_cell.length_c   1.000
_cell.angle_alpha   90.00
_cell.angle_beta   90.00
_cell.angle_gamma   90.00
#
_symmetry.space_group_name_H-M   'P 1'
#
loop_
_entity.id
_entity.type
_entity.pdbx_description
1 polymer ?
#
loop_
_entity_poly.entity_id
_entity_poly.type
_entity_poly.pdbx_seq_one_letter_code
_entity_poly.pdbx_strand_id
1 'polypeptide(L)'
;MKDWLWGSFQKRIPQELRLACINDINSANEWIKEFIQNYNAKYVFKIDETKNLFVPWEAHKIDMDFALSTHYSRKVLNGSTIKFENKNYATFDKSGTRVNLAKKQEVAIVKTFTGEIFANYYTNFY
;
A
#
# COMPACT_ATOMS: atom_id res chain seq x y z
N MET A 1 6.02 -25.45 -15.66
CA MET A 1 4.95 -25.24 -16.68
C MET A 1 3.81 -24.32 -16.20
N LYS A 2 3.90 -23.67 -15.03
CA LYS A 2 2.84 -22.79 -14.48
C LYS A 2 3.06 -21.30 -14.80
N ASP A 3 4.31 -20.89 -15.04
CA ASP A 3 4.70 -19.47 -15.16
C ASP A 3 4.30 -18.82 -16.49
N TRP A 4 4.12 -19.60 -17.56
CA TRP A 4 3.71 -19.07 -18.87
C TRP A 4 2.26 -18.60 -18.89
N LEU A 5 1.37 -19.25 -18.14
CA LEU A 5 -0.06 -18.97 -18.15
C LEU A 5 -0.34 -17.59 -17.52
N TRP A 6 0.24 -17.32 -16.34
CA TRP A 6 0.07 -16.06 -15.61
C TRP A 6 0.75 -14.88 -16.31
N GLY A 7 1.97 -15.08 -16.81
CA GLY A 7 2.67 -14.07 -17.60
C GLY A 7 1.94 -13.74 -18.91
N SER A 8 1.26 -14.72 -19.53
CA SER A 8 0.47 -14.49 -20.74
C SER A 8 -0.81 -13.70 -20.48
N PHE A 9 -1.49 -13.93 -19.34
CA PHE A 9 -2.70 -13.21 -18.97
C PHE A 9 -2.44 -11.73 -18.71
N GLN A 10 -1.46 -11.41 -17.85
CA GLN A 10 -1.14 -10.03 -17.51
C GLN A 10 -0.69 -9.21 -18.73
N LYS A 11 0.01 -9.84 -19.69
CA LYS A 11 0.41 -9.20 -20.95
C LYS A 11 -0.75 -8.96 -21.93
N ARG A 12 -1.85 -9.71 -21.81
CA ARG A 12 -3.04 -9.57 -22.67
C ARG A 12 -3.94 -8.42 -22.25
N ILE A 13 -4.01 -8.09 -20.95
CA ILE A 13 -4.91 -7.04 -20.45
C ILE A 13 -4.77 -5.72 -21.23
N PRO A 14 -3.56 -5.17 -21.48
CA PRO A 14 -3.43 -3.94 -22.27
C PRO A 14 -3.88 -4.09 -23.74
N GLN A 15 -3.77 -5.29 -24.31
CA GLN A 15 -4.19 -5.56 -25.68
C GLN A 15 -5.72 -5.64 -25.79
N GLU A 16 -6.35 -6.34 -24.84
CA GLU A 16 -7.81 -6.51 -24.77
C GLU A 16 -8.52 -5.19 -24.45
N LEU A 17 -7.96 -4.37 -23.55
CA LEU A 17 -8.48 -3.02 -23.28
C LEU A 17 -8.47 -2.14 -24.53
N ARG A 18 -7.40 -2.23 -25.36
CA ARG A 18 -7.33 -1.53 -26.65
C ARG A 18 -8.37 -2.03 -27.64
N LEU A 19 -8.62 -3.34 -27.70
CA LEU A 19 -9.67 -3.93 -28.54
C LEU A 19 -11.08 -3.51 -28.10
N ALA A 20 -11.28 -3.31 -26.80
CA ALA A 20 -12.52 -2.78 -26.23
C ALA A 20 -12.63 -1.24 -26.36
N CYS A 21 -11.65 -0.56 -26.97
CA CYS A 21 -11.58 0.89 -27.08
C CYS A 21 -11.63 1.64 -25.74
N ILE A 22 -11.16 1.01 -24.66
CA ILE A 22 -11.16 1.58 -23.30
C ILE A 22 -9.85 2.36 -23.09
N ASN A 23 -9.98 3.65 -22.79
CA ASN A 23 -8.84 4.56 -22.62
C ASN A 23 -8.82 5.28 -21.26
N ASP A 24 -9.74 4.96 -20.36
CA ASP A 24 -9.82 5.53 -19.01
C ASP A 24 -9.74 4.43 -17.93
N ILE A 25 -9.19 4.80 -16.78
CA ILE A 25 -8.92 3.87 -15.67
C ILE A 25 -10.23 3.32 -15.07
N ASN A 26 -11.29 4.14 -15.01
CA ASN A 26 -12.54 3.75 -14.37
C ASN A 26 -13.26 2.67 -15.20
N SER A 27 -13.41 2.90 -16.50
CA SER A 27 -13.99 1.92 -17.42
C SER A 27 -13.13 0.66 -17.51
N ALA A 28 -11.80 0.78 -17.45
CA ALA A 28 -10.92 -0.38 -17.41
C ALA A 28 -11.17 -1.23 -16.16
N ASN A 29 -11.32 -0.62 -14.98
CA ASN A 29 -11.60 -1.33 -13.74
C ASN A 29 -12.93 -2.09 -13.78
N GLU A 30 -13.98 -1.49 -14.35
CA GLU A 30 -15.27 -2.18 -14.50
C GLU A 30 -15.19 -3.31 -15.51
N TRP A 31 -14.59 -3.08 -16.68
CA TRP A 31 -14.44 -4.09 -17.73
C TRP A 31 -13.60 -5.30 -17.28
N ILE A 32 -12.55 -5.08 -16.49
CA ILE A 32 -11.68 -6.16 -15.98
C ILE A 32 -12.48 -7.18 -15.15
N LYS A 33 -13.51 -6.76 -14.39
CA LYS A 33 -14.33 -7.66 -13.58
C LYS A 33 -15.01 -8.73 -14.44
N GLU A 34 -15.66 -8.29 -15.53
CA GLU A 34 -16.33 -9.19 -16.48
C GLU A 34 -15.32 -9.97 -17.32
N PHE A 35 -14.22 -9.34 -17.72
CA PHE A 35 -13.16 -9.99 -18.50
C PHE A 35 -12.56 -11.17 -17.76
N ILE A 36 -12.22 -11.04 -16.48
CA ILE A 36 -11.66 -12.13 -15.66
C ILE A 36 -12.63 -13.32 -15.63
N GLN A 37 -13.92 -13.08 -15.43
CA GLN A 37 -14.93 -14.15 -15.41
C GLN A 37 -15.00 -14.89 -16.76
N ASN A 38 -15.10 -14.13 -17.85
CA ASN A 38 -15.15 -14.68 -19.21
C ASN A 38 -13.86 -15.41 -19.61
N TYR A 39 -12.70 -14.89 -19.19
CA TYR A 39 -11.41 -15.49 -19.45
C TYR A 39 -11.26 -16.81 -18.68
N ASN A 40 -11.59 -16.82 -17.39
CA ASN A 40 -11.54 -18.03 -16.59
C ASN A 40 -12.50 -19.10 -17.14
N ALA A 41 -13.70 -18.74 -17.59
CA ALA A 41 -14.62 -19.70 -18.22
C ALA A 41 -14.03 -20.40 -19.46
N LYS A 42 -13.17 -19.71 -20.22
CA LYS A 42 -12.58 -20.24 -21.47
C LYS A 42 -11.25 -20.98 -21.26
N TYR A 43 -10.44 -20.53 -20.31
CA TYR A 43 -9.05 -20.95 -20.18
C TYR A 43 -8.71 -21.60 -18.85
N VAL A 44 -9.61 -21.61 -17.86
CA VAL A 44 -9.30 -22.24 -16.58
C VAL A 44 -9.16 -23.75 -16.78
N PHE A 45 -8.03 -24.28 -16.33
CA PHE A 45 -7.82 -25.72 -16.24
C PHE A 45 -8.77 -26.27 -15.17
N LYS A 46 -9.17 -27.55 -15.26
CA LYS A 46 -9.86 -28.23 -14.13
C LYS A 46 -8.90 -28.29 -12.94
N ILE A 47 -9.03 -27.33 -12.05
CA ILE A 47 -8.34 -27.32 -10.76
C ILE A 47 -9.15 -28.25 -9.84
N ASP A 48 -8.46 -29.06 -9.05
CA ASP A 48 -9.09 -29.81 -7.98
C ASP A 48 -9.57 -28.83 -6.91
N GLU A 49 -10.85 -28.47 -6.97
CA GLU A 49 -11.50 -27.50 -6.07
C GLU A 49 -11.49 -27.95 -4.60
N THR A 50 -11.19 -29.23 -4.33
CA THR A 50 -11.08 -29.77 -2.97
C THR A 50 -9.76 -29.40 -2.29
N LYS A 51 -8.75 -28.92 -3.05
CA LYS A 51 -7.45 -28.52 -2.53
C LYS A 51 -7.29 -27.01 -2.58
N ASN A 52 -7.62 -26.35 -1.47
CA ASN A 52 -7.21 -24.96 -1.26
C ASN A 52 -5.69 -24.92 -0.98
N LEU A 53 -4.91 -24.40 -1.94
CA LEU A 53 -3.46 -24.20 -1.81
C LEU A 53 -3.10 -22.77 -1.36
N PHE A 54 -4.08 -21.90 -1.18
CA PHE A 54 -3.85 -20.55 -0.68
C PHE A 54 -3.58 -20.59 0.82
N VAL A 55 -2.66 -19.75 1.26
CA VAL A 55 -2.46 -19.49 2.68
C VAL A 55 -3.70 -18.73 3.17
N PRO A 56 -4.35 -19.14 4.28
CA PRO A 56 -5.49 -18.42 4.83
C PRO A 56 -5.07 -16.99 5.19
N TRP A 57 -5.95 -16.03 4.89
CA TRP A 57 -5.73 -14.64 5.26
C TRP A 57 -5.87 -14.46 6.77
N GLU A 58 -4.77 -14.12 7.43
CA GLU A 58 -4.74 -13.84 8.86
C GLU A 58 -4.80 -12.32 9.08
N ALA A 59 -6.01 -11.76 8.97
CA ALA A 59 -6.27 -10.31 9.01
C ALA A 59 -5.65 -9.57 10.21
N HIS A 60 -5.42 -10.27 11.32
CA HIS A 60 -4.86 -9.72 12.56
C HIS A 60 -3.33 -9.66 12.57
N LYS A 61 -2.64 -10.24 11.57
CA LYS A 61 -1.18 -10.25 11.50
C LYS A 61 -0.58 -9.08 10.73
N ILE A 62 -1.38 -8.38 9.91
CA ILE A 62 -0.91 -7.29 9.06
C ILE A 62 -1.70 -6.03 9.39
N ASP A 63 -1.01 -5.01 9.87
CA ASP A 63 -1.54 -3.65 9.95
C ASP A 63 -1.59 -3.07 8.53
N MET A 64 -2.79 -3.07 7.93
CA MET A 64 -3.00 -2.63 6.55
C MET A 64 -2.72 -1.12 6.38
N ASP A 65 -3.05 -0.32 7.39
CA ASP A 65 -2.84 1.13 7.34
C ASP A 65 -1.36 1.48 7.35
N PHE A 66 -0.57 0.71 8.11
CA PHE A 66 0.89 0.78 8.06
C PHE A 66 1.45 0.22 6.75
N ALA A 67 0.96 -0.94 6.27
CA ALA A 67 1.45 -1.56 5.04
C ALA A 67 1.24 -0.69 3.80
N LEU A 68 0.17 0.11 3.77
CA LEU A 68 -0.15 1.05 2.70
C LEU A 68 0.33 2.49 2.99
N SER A 69 1.11 2.69 4.06
CA SER A 69 1.58 4.01 4.45
C SER A 69 2.76 4.50 3.58
N THR A 70 2.94 5.81 3.55
CA THR A 70 4.08 6.47 2.89
C THR A 70 5.05 7.01 3.94
N HIS A 71 6.35 6.78 3.71
CA HIS A 71 7.41 7.10 4.67
C HIS A 71 8.31 8.23 4.13
N TYR A 72 8.63 9.19 4.99
CA TYR A 72 9.47 10.33 4.65
C TYR A 72 10.49 10.61 5.74
N SER A 73 11.77 10.71 5.40
CA SER A 73 12.77 11.23 6.33
C SER A 73 12.66 12.76 6.43
N ARG A 74 12.64 13.28 7.65
CA ARG A 74 12.67 14.71 7.98
C ARG A 74 13.65 14.96 9.11
N LYS A 75 14.06 16.23 9.26
CA LYS A 75 14.88 16.68 10.38
C LYS A 75 14.10 17.66 11.25
N VAL A 76 14.27 17.51 12.54
CA VAL A 76 13.66 18.40 13.54
C VAL A 76 14.30 19.79 13.44
N LEU A 77 13.44 20.80 13.34
CA LEU A 77 13.78 22.22 13.31
C LEU A 77 13.98 22.76 14.75
N ASN A 78 14.28 24.07 14.85
CA ASN A 78 14.31 24.73 16.15
C ASN A 78 12.96 24.62 16.88
N GLY A 79 12.99 24.57 18.21
CA GLY A 79 11.77 24.49 19.02
C GLY A 79 11.08 23.13 18.99
N SER A 80 11.77 22.09 18.54
CA SER A 80 11.25 20.72 18.46
C SER A 80 10.03 20.59 17.53
N THR A 81 10.17 21.17 16.35
CA THR A 81 9.12 21.25 15.32
C THR A 81 9.54 20.48 14.08
N ILE A 82 8.62 19.78 13.43
CA ILE A 82 8.86 19.09 12.16
C ILE A 82 8.01 19.74 11.07
N LYS A 83 8.62 20.10 9.94
CA LYS A 83 7.91 20.63 8.77
C LYS A 83 7.59 19.50 7.79
N PHE A 84 6.31 19.31 7.50
CA PHE A 84 5.81 18.30 6.56
C PHE A 84 4.57 18.83 5.83
N GLU A 85 4.46 18.60 4.52
CA GLU A 85 3.33 19.08 3.69
C GLU A 85 2.93 20.55 3.95
N ASN A 86 3.94 21.44 4.00
CA ASN A 86 3.80 22.88 4.26
C ASN A 86 3.17 23.26 5.62
N LYS A 87 3.08 22.31 6.55
CA LYS A 87 2.62 22.52 7.94
C LYS A 87 3.75 22.24 8.92
N ASN A 88 3.65 22.85 10.10
CA ASN A 88 4.56 22.65 11.21
C ASN A 88 3.87 21.80 12.27
N TYR A 89 4.53 20.73 12.71
CA TYR A 89 4.01 19.76 13.67
C TYR A 89 4.89 19.75 14.92
N ALA A 90 4.23 19.62 16.08
CA ALA A 90 4.87 19.23 17.33
C ALA A 90 4.55 17.75 17.61
N THR A 91 5.46 17.05 18.27
CA THR A 91 5.31 15.63 18.60
C THR A 91 4.71 15.44 19.98
N PHE A 92 3.75 14.52 20.07
CA PHE A 92 3.10 14.13 21.31
C PHE A 92 3.14 12.60 21.43
N ASP A 93 3.22 12.09 22.65
CA ASP A 93 3.08 10.66 22.91
C ASP A 93 1.60 10.23 22.92
N LYS A 94 1.37 8.93 23.14
CA LYS A 94 0.00 8.37 23.22
C LYS A 94 -0.83 8.94 24.37
N SER A 95 -0.20 9.53 25.38
CA SER A 95 -0.85 10.16 26.52
C SER A 95 -1.13 11.65 26.29
N GLY A 96 -0.75 12.20 25.13
CA GLY A 96 -0.89 13.62 24.81
C GLY A 96 0.19 14.50 25.43
N THR A 97 1.24 13.91 26.01
CA THR A 97 2.38 14.65 26.56
C THR A 97 3.32 15.05 25.42
N ARG A 98 3.76 16.31 25.44
CA ARG A 98 4.68 16.82 24.42
C ARG A 98 6.04 16.13 24.52
N VAL A 99 6.48 15.53 23.42
CA VAL A 99 7.82 14.95 23.28
C VAL A 99 8.72 15.96 22.60
N ASN A 100 9.79 16.37 23.29
CA ASN A 100 10.77 17.29 22.73
C ASN A 100 11.95 16.50 22.13
N LEU A 101 11.99 16.45 20.81
CA LEU A 101 13.09 15.95 20.00
C LEU A 101 14.21 16.99 19.84
N ALA A 102 15.44 16.50 19.74
CA ALA A 102 16.62 17.35 19.59
C ALA A 102 16.67 18.01 18.20
N LYS A 103 17.23 19.22 18.12
CA LYS A 103 17.44 19.92 16.86
C LYS A 103 18.31 19.07 15.92
N LYS A 104 17.95 19.02 14.62
CA LYS A 104 18.59 18.21 13.58
C LYS A 104 18.46 16.69 13.76
N GLN A 105 17.77 16.20 14.78
CA GLN A 105 17.44 14.78 14.91
C GLN A 105 16.63 14.34 13.69
N GLU A 106 16.99 13.17 13.14
CA GLU A 106 16.28 12.56 12.04
C GLU A 106 15.05 11.83 12.55
N VAL A 107 13.94 12.01 11.84
CA VAL A 107 12.64 11.44 12.17
C VAL A 107 12.01 10.89 10.90
N ALA A 108 11.38 9.72 11.01
CA ALA A 108 10.56 9.15 9.96
C ALA A 108 9.12 9.60 10.15
N ILE A 109 8.61 10.38 9.21
CA ILE A 109 7.19 10.68 9.12
C ILE A 109 6.52 9.52 8.38
N VAL A 110 5.51 8.94 9.01
CA VAL A 110 4.66 7.88 8.45
C VAL A 110 3.28 8.49 8.23
N LYS A 111 2.84 8.54 6.97
CA LYS A 111 1.49 8.96 6.60
C LYS A 111 0.69 7.74 6.17
N THR A 112 -0.29 7.33 6.96
CA THR A 112 -1.12 6.14 6.68
C THR A 112 -1.97 6.34 5.43
N PHE A 113 -2.52 5.25 4.92
CA PHE A 113 -3.46 5.28 3.81
C PHE A 113 -4.72 6.12 4.13
N THR A 114 -5.19 6.07 5.37
CA THR A 114 -6.31 6.88 5.88
C THR A 114 -5.96 8.36 6.10
N GLY A 115 -4.68 8.72 6.04
CA GLY A 115 -4.19 10.10 6.11
C GLY A 115 -3.71 10.55 7.50
N GLU A 116 -3.68 9.66 8.48
CA GLU A 116 -3.07 9.94 9.78
C GLU A 116 -1.56 10.09 9.65
N ILE A 117 -0.97 10.92 10.51
CA ILE A 117 0.46 11.27 10.45
C ILE A 117 1.11 10.92 11.77
N PHE A 118 2.10 10.05 11.72
CA PHE A 118 2.94 9.65 12.85
C PHE A 118 4.37 10.12 12.64
N ALA A 119 5.03 10.51 13.72
CA ALA A 119 6.46 10.77 13.73
C ALA A 119 7.15 9.65 14.52
N ASN A 120 7.85 8.78 13.81
CA ASN A 120 8.71 7.77 14.41
C ASN A 120 10.13 8.33 14.54
N TYR A 121 10.64 8.33 15.76
CA TYR A 121 12.01 8.71 16.05
C TYR A 121 12.73 7.50 16.65
N TYR A 122 13.85 7.12 16.06
CA TYR A 122 14.71 6.11 16.66
C TYR A 122 15.30 6.69 17.93
N THR A 123 14.90 6.14 19.07
CA THR A 123 15.60 6.35 20.33
C THR A 123 16.70 5.30 20.37
N ASN A 124 17.96 5.69 20.17
CA ASN A 124 19.07 4.80 20.46
C ASN A 124 19.01 4.48 21.97
N PHE A 125 18.63 3.26 22.31
CA PHE A 125 18.80 2.71 23.65
C PHE A 125 20.25 2.22 23.75
N TYR A 126 21.03 2.80 24.65
CA TYR A 126 22.26 2.22 25.19
C TYR A 126 21.94 1.61 26.55
#